data_AF-A0A1Q7JEZ1-F1
#
_entry.id   AF-A0A1Q7JEZ1-F1
#
_cell.length_a   1.000
_cell.length_b   1.000
_cell.length_c   1.000
_cell.angle_alpha   90.00
_cell.angle_beta   90.00
_cell.angle_gamma   90.00
#
_symmetry.space_group_name_H-M   'P 1'
#
loop_
_entity.id
_entity.type
_entity.pdbx_description
1 polymer ?
#
loop_
_entity_poly.entity_id
_entity_poly.type
_entity_poly.pdbx_seq_one_letter_code
_entity_poly.pdbx_strand_id
1 'polypeptide(L)'
;MLLSLDRELRIAYVLGDIFNLSGEEAAEVLEIDPATYRKRLSRARVRLHDFLRGWCGVFDEANPCRCAGQVECAVERGLLAADDLFLSRQLTGPTNAELNRATDEVTSLMHVAEVMRGPSTWLAPGSMVKALRELVDSQRLELFRS
;
A
#
# COMPACT_ATOMS: atom_id res chain seq x y z
N MET A 1 -7.96 -5.33 5.07
CA MET A 1 -6.52 -5.64 5.06
C MET A 1 -5.71 -4.57 5.78
N LEU A 2 -5.50 -3.35 5.23
CA LEU A 2 -4.78 -2.28 5.96
C LEU A 2 -5.46 -1.80 7.24
N LEU A 3 -6.79 -1.92 7.30
CA LEU A 3 -7.58 -1.60 8.50
C LEU A 3 -7.35 -2.56 9.67
N SER A 4 -6.69 -3.72 9.47
CA SER A 4 -6.31 -4.61 10.57
C SER A 4 -5.12 -4.10 11.39
N LEU A 5 -4.44 -3.06 10.88
CA LEU A 5 -3.34 -2.38 11.54
C LEU A 5 -3.88 -1.24 12.40
N ASP A 6 -3.29 -1.10 13.59
CA ASP A 6 -3.47 0.06 14.46
C ASP A 6 -2.91 1.31 13.74
N ARG A 7 -3.45 2.50 14.06
CA ARG A 7 -3.16 3.75 13.34
C ARG A 7 -1.67 3.98 13.11
N GLU A 8 -0.83 3.79 14.12
CA GLU A 8 0.62 4.00 14.02
C GLU A 8 1.30 3.07 13.01
N LEU A 9 0.92 1.78 13.02
CA LEU A 9 1.46 0.78 12.10
C LEU A 9 0.96 1.02 10.68
N ARG A 10 -0.30 1.43 10.55
CA ARG A 10 -0.92 1.76 9.27
C ARG A 10 -0.25 2.95 8.60
N ILE A 11 -0.03 4.04 9.34
CA ILE A 11 0.66 5.22 8.79
C ILE A 11 2.11 4.87 8.42
N ALA A 12 2.81 4.11 9.28
CA ALA A 12 4.18 3.66 8.97
C ALA A 12 4.24 2.87 7.66
N TYR A 13 3.30 1.93 7.47
CA TYR A 13 3.18 1.14 6.24
C TYR A 13 2.88 2.01 5.01
N VAL A 14 1.95 2.97 5.11
CA VAL A 14 1.63 3.86 3.98
C VAL A 14 2.83 4.71 3.57
N LEU A 15 3.53 5.32 4.53
CA LEU A 15 4.70 6.15 4.21
C LEU A 15 5.84 5.31 3.60
N GLY A 16 6.05 4.10 4.10
CA GLY A 16 7.19 3.26 3.69
C GLY A 16 6.95 2.42 2.44
N ASP A 17 5.82 1.72 2.37
CA ASP A 17 5.56 0.71 1.33
C ASP A 17 4.64 1.24 0.21
N ILE A 18 3.88 2.31 0.46
CA ILE A 18 3.01 2.93 -0.57
C ILE A 18 3.65 4.18 -1.16
N PHE A 19 4.15 5.08 -0.32
CA PHE A 19 4.84 6.30 -0.77
C PHE A 19 6.35 6.09 -0.98
N ASN A 20 6.90 4.94 -0.61
CA ASN A 20 8.32 4.61 -0.80
C ASN A 20 9.27 5.65 -0.20
N LEU A 21 8.90 6.24 0.94
CA LEU A 21 9.81 7.10 1.68
C LEU A 21 10.90 6.28 2.36
N SER A 22 12.09 6.85 2.43
CA SER A 22 13.15 6.28 3.28
C SER A 22 12.75 6.31 4.75
N GLY A 23 13.44 5.50 5.56
CA GLY A 23 13.20 5.47 7.00
C GLY A 23 13.51 6.80 7.70
N GLU A 24 14.34 7.64 7.11
CA GLU A 24 14.67 8.97 7.63
C GLU A 24 13.57 9.98 7.28
N GLU A 25 13.16 10.05 6.01
CA GLU A 25 12.09 10.96 5.56
C GLU A 25 10.76 10.65 6.25
N ALA A 26 10.40 9.37 6.37
CA ALA A 26 9.15 8.99 7.02
C ALA A 26 9.17 9.25 8.55
N ALA A 27 10.34 9.14 9.18
CA ALA A 27 10.52 9.49 10.58
C ALA A 27 10.45 11.01 10.80
N GLU A 28 11.01 11.79 9.87
CA GLU A 28 10.86 13.25 9.85
C GLU A 28 9.39 13.65 9.71
N VAL A 29 8.65 13.08 8.75
CA VAL A 29 7.20 13.34 8.58
C VAL A 29 6.43 13.11 9.89
N LEU A 30 6.75 12.04 10.61
CA LEU A 30 6.08 11.63 11.84
C LEU A 30 6.64 12.25 13.13
N GLU A 31 7.72 13.04 13.04
CA GLU A 31 8.42 13.63 14.18
C GLU A 31 8.84 12.58 15.24
N ILE A 32 9.36 11.44 14.77
CA ILE A 32 9.86 10.35 15.61
C ILE A 32 11.31 9.99 15.25
N ASP A 33 11.96 9.21 16.11
CA ASP A 33 13.27 8.65 15.80
C ASP A 33 13.21 7.62 14.64
N PRO A 34 14.17 7.62 13.69
CA PRO A 34 14.22 6.66 12.58
C PRO A 34 14.20 5.18 12.99
N ALA A 35 14.79 4.80 14.13
CA ALA A 35 14.71 3.43 14.63
C ALA A 35 13.30 3.08 15.10
N THR A 36 12.58 4.03 15.70
CA THR A 36 11.16 3.87 16.06
C THR A 36 10.31 3.63 14.81
N TYR A 37 10.52 4.44 13.76
CA TYR A 37 9.83 4.26 12.48
C TYR A 37 10.10 2.88 11.87
N ARG A 38 11.37 2.48 11.74
CA ARG A 38 11.74 1.16 11.17
C ARG A 38 11.09 0.00 11.94
N LYS A 39 11.04 0.09 13.27
CA LYS A 39 10.38 -0.92 14.12
C LYS A 39 8.87 -0.97 13.89
N ARG A 40 8.21 0.19 13.73
CA ARG A 40 6.77 0.26 13.38
C ARG A 40 6.52 -0.34 12.01
N LEU A 41 7.28 0.03 10.99
CA LEU A 41 7.14 -0.50 9.63
C LEU A 41 7.32 -2.02 9.59
N SER A 42 8.37 -2.55 10.24
CA SER A 42 8.60 -4.00 10.34
C SER A 42 7.40 -4.73 10.97
N ARG A 43 6.87 -4.22 12.09
CA ARG A 43 5.68 -4.78 12.74
C ARG A 43 4.44 -4.72 11.86
N ALA A 44 4.25 -3.63 11.12
CA ALA A 44 3.14 -3.46 10.19
C ALA A 44 3.18 -4.55 9.09
N ARG A 45 4.36 -4.77 8.49
CA ARG A 45 4.57 -5.81 7.47
C ARG A 45 4.26 -7.20 7.99
N VAL A 46 4.76 -7.56 9.18
CA VAL A 46 4.48 -8.86 9.82
C VAL A 46 2.98 -9.05 10.06
N ARG A 47 2.33 -8.06 10.68
CA ARG A 47 0.90 -8.16 11.03
C ARG A 47 0.00 -8.23 9.79
N LEU A 48 0.37 -7.54 8.71
CA LEU A 48 -0.33 -7.62 7.43
C LEU A 48 -0.14 -8.98 6.76
N HIS A 49 1.09 -9.50 6.78
CA HIS A 49 1.40 -10.83 6.27
C HIS A 49 0.64 -11.92 7.02
N ASP A 50 0.62 -11.89 8.36
CA ASP A 50 -0.10 -12.87 9.16
C ASP A 50 -1.61 -12.82 8.92
N PHE A 51 -2.18 -11.62 8.79
CA PHE A 51 -3.58 -11.44 8.40
C PHE A 51 -3.88 -12.06 7.03
N LEU A 52 -3.05 -11.78 6.03
CA LEU A 52 -3.21 -12.32 4.69
C LEU A 52 -3.11 -13.84 4.68
N ARG A 53 -2.11 -14.38 5.38
CA ARG A 53 -1.86 -15.81 5.49
C ARG A 53 -3.05 -16.59 6.06
N GLY A 54 -3.74 -16.02 7.06
CA GLY A 54 -4.87 -16.67 7.71
C GLY A 54 -6.25 -16.35 7.13
N TRP A 55 -6.36 -15.45 6.15
CA TRP A 55 -7.67 -14.95 5.70
C TRP A 55 -7.82 -14.78 4.19
N CYS A 56 -6.75 -14.55 3.43
CA CYS A 56 -6.84 -14.25 2.01
C CYS A 56 -6.88 -15.51 1.13
N GLY A 57 -7.95 -15.68 0.34
CA GLY A 57 -8.08 -16.77 -0.63
C GLY A 57 -7.07 -16.76 -1.77
N VAL A 58 -6.45 -15.61 -2.06
CA VAL A 58 -5.35 -15.49 -3.03
C VAL A 58 -4.05 -16.01 -2.45
N PHE A 59 -3.87 -15.89 -1.13
CA PHE A 59 -2.67 -16.39 -0.45
C PHE A 59 -2.76 -17.90 -0.22
N ASP A 60 -3.92 -18.39 0.20
CA ASP A 60 -4.22 -19.80 0.39
C ASP A 60 -5.68 -20.05 0.02
N GLU A 61 -5.95 -20.97 -0.91
CA GLU A 61 -7.29 -21.29 -1.37
C GLU A 61 -8.21 -21.78 -0.24
N ALA A 62 -7.67 -22.36 0.84
CA ALA A 62 -8.44 -22.80 1.99
C ALA A 62 -8.98 -21.65 2.85
N ASN A 63 -8.42 -20.45 2.73
CA ASN A 63 -8.86 -19.28 3.50
C ASN A 63 -10.27 -18.81 3.07
N PRO A 64 -11.03 -18.11 3.93
CA PRO A 64 -12.42 -17.76 3.63
C PRO A 64 -12.62 -16.57 2.68
N CYS A 65 -11.66 -15.65 2.54
CA CYS A 65 -11.86 -14.46 1.71
C CYS A 65 -11.92 -14.81 0.22
N ARG A 66 -12.91 -14.26 -0.49
CA ARG A 66 -13.02 -14.33 -1.95
C ARG A 66 -13.20 -12.93 -2.50
N CYS A 67 -12.37 -12.53 -3.48
CA CYS A 67 -12.49 -11.23 -4.14
C CYS A 67 -13.87 -11.05 -4.78
N ALA A 68 -14.45 -12.11 -5.36
CA ALA A 68 -15.82 -12.08 -5.89
C ALA A 68 -16.86 -11.70 -4.83
N GLY A 69 -16.73 -12.22 -3.59
CA GLY A 69 -17.62 -11.87 -2.49
C GLY A 69 -17.41 -10.43 -1.96
N GLN A 70 -16.25 -9.82 -2.20
CA GLN A 70 -16.02 -8.41 -1.87
C GLN A 70 -16.75 -7.47 -2.84
N VAL A 71 -16.95 -7.88 -4.09
CA VAL A 71 -17.68 -7.08 -5.09
C VAL A 71 -19.13 -6.88 -4.68
N GLU A 72 -19.81 -7.97 -4.30
CA GLU A 72 -21.21 -7.92 -3.85
C GLU A 72 -21.37 -7.01 -2.63
N CYS A 73 -20.52 -7.17 -1.61
CA CYS A 73 -20.51 -6.30 -0.44
C CYS A 73 -20.24 -4.82 -0.79
N ALA A 74 -19.36 -4.55 -1.75
CA ALA A 74 -19.07 -3.18 -2.19
C ALA A 74 -20.25 -2.55 -2.94
N VAL A 75 -21.00 -3.33 -3.73
CA VAL A 75 -22.24 -2.89 -4.38
C VAL A 75 -23.32 -2.59 -3.33
N GLU A 76 -23.54 -3.49 -2.37
CA GLU A 76 -24.51 -3.29 -1.27
C GLU A 76 -24.23 -2.02 -0.47
N ARG A 77 -22.94 -1.71 -0.28
CA ARG A 77 -22.49 -0.50 0.43
C ARG A 77 -22.46 0.75 -0.45
N GLY A 78 -22.85 0.67 -1.71
CA GLY A 78 -22.84 1.78 -2.67
C GLY A 78 -21.44 2.27 -3.04
N LEU A 79 -20.40 1.46 -2.79
CA LEU A 79 -19.01 1.76 -3.18
C LEU A 79 -18.75 1.45 -4.66
N LEU A 80 -19.56 0.56 -5.25
CA LEU A 80 -19.51 0.20 -6.68
C LEU A 80 -20.92 0.24 -7.27
N ALA A 81 -21.02 0.76 -8.50
CA ALA A 81 -22.22 0.65 -9.33
C ALA A 81 -22.13 -0.61 -10.20
N ALA A 82 -22.94 -1.63 -9.92
CA ALA A 82 -22.90 -2.91 -10.65
C ALA A 82 -23.25 -2.77 -12.13
N ASP A 83 -24.08 -1.78 -12.46
CA ASP A 83 -24.55 -1.41 -13.79
C ASP A 83 -23.55 -0.52 -14.57
N ASP A 84 -22.62 0.12 -13.87
CA ASP A 84 -21.60 0.98 -14.46
C ASP A 84 -20.16 0.55 -14.16
N LEU A 85 -19.84 -0.67 -14.57
CA LEU A 85 -18.46 -1.19 -14.58
C LEU A 85 -17.75 -0.80 -15.89
N PHE A 86 -17.65 0.50 -16.18
CA PHE A 86 -17.03 1.00 -17.42
C PHE A 86 -15.65 0.38 -17.72
N LEU A 87 -14.80 0.24 -16.70
CA LEU A 87 -13.47 -0.36 -16.81
C LEU A 87 -13.48 -1.86 -17.14
N SER A 88 -14.48 -2.63 -16.68
CA SER A 88 -14.51 -4.08 -16.93
C SER A 88 -14.91 -4.40 -18.38
N ARG A 89 -15.74 -3.54 -18.99
CA ARG A 89 -16.22 -3.69 -20.38
C ARG A 89 -15.12 -3.49 -21.44
N GLN A 90 -14.02 -2.82 -21.08
CA GLN A 90 -12.92 -2.50 -22.01
C GLN A 90 -11.71 -3.44 -21.89
N LEU A 91 -11.71 -4.35 -20.90
CA LEU A 91 -10.59 -5.26 -20.68
C LEU A 91 -10.77 -6.54 -21.51
N THR A 92 -10.20 -6.58 -22.72
CA THR A 92 -9.71 -7.86 -23.25
C THR A 92 -8.49 -8.23 -22.43
N GLY A 93 -8.66 -9.19 -21.52
CA GLY A 93 -7.60 -9.59 -20.59
C GLY A 93 -6.36 -10.08 -21.34
N PRO A 94 -5.16 -9.58 -21.01
CA PRO A 94 -3.92 -10.10 -21.58
C PRO A 94 -3.76 -11.59 -21.27
N THR A 95 -3.06 -12.31 -22.14
CA THR A 95 -2.67 -13.69 -21.85
C THR A 95 -1.74 -13.73 -20.64
N ASN A 96 -1.71 -14.86 -19.91
CA ASN A 96 -0.80 -15.03 -18.78
C ASN A 96 0.67 -14.78 -19.16
N ALA A 97 1.07 -15.10 -20.41
CA ALA A 97 2.41 -14.84 -20.91
C ALA A 97 2.71 -13.34 -21.04
N GLU A 98 1.74 -12.53 -21.48
CA GLU A 98 1.87 -11.07 -21.57
C GLU A 98 1.91 -10.43 -20.18
N LEU A 99 1.05 -10.89 -19.26
CA LEU A 99 1.07 -10.48 -17.85
C LEU A 99 2.41 -10.76 -17.18
N ASN A 100 2.96 -11.96 -17.38
CA ASN A 100 4.25 -12.35 -16.79
C ASN A 100 5.38 -11.46 -17.33
N ARG A 101 5.46 -11.23 -18.64
CA ARG A 101 6.46 -10.33 -19.23
C ARG A 101 6.36 -8.90 -18.69
N ALA A 102 5.15 -8.35 -18.63
CA ALA A 102 4.94 -7.01 -18.09
C ALA A 102 5.33 -6.93 -16.61
N THR A 103 5.05 -7.98 -15.84
CA THR A 103 5.45 -8.09 -14.42
C THR A 103 6.97 -8.13 -14.28
N ASP A 104 7.66 -8.91 -15.11
CA ASP A 104 9.13 -9.00 -15.10
C ASP A 104 9.78 -7.66 -15.49
N GLU A 105 9.24 -6.96 -16.48
CA GLU A 105 9.69 -5.62 -16.87
C GLU A 105 9.51 -4.59 -15.74
N VAL A 106 8.31 -4.54 -15.14
CA VAL A 106 8.04 -3.63 -14.01
C VAL A 106 8.95 -3.94 -12.84
N THR A 107 9.16 -5.22 -12.52
CA THR A 107 10.06 -5.65 -11.44
C THR A 107 11.51 -5.20 -11.73
N SER A 108 11.96 -5.32 -12.97
CA SER A 108 13.29 -4.86 -13.40
C SER A 108 13.43 -3.34 -13.27
N LEU A 109 12.41 -2.58 -13.66
CA LEU A 109 12.38 -1.12 -13.48
C LEU A 109 12.38 -0.72 -12.00
N MET A 110 11.64 -1.45 -11.16
CA MET A 110 11.64 -1.23 -9.72
C MET A 110 13.04 -1.44 -9.12
N HIS A 111 13.75 -2.51 -9.50
CA HIS A 111 15.14 -2.71 -9.07
C HIS A 111 16.07 -1.57 -9.49
N VAL A 112 15.94 -1.05 -10.72
CA VAL A 112 16.72 0.12 -11.17
C VAL A 112 16.38 1.35 -10.33
N ALA A 113 15.09 1.58 -10.05
CA ALA A 113 14.64 2.69 -9.23
C ALA A 113 15.11 2.57 -7.76
N GLU A 114 15.28 1.36 -7.24
CA GLU A 114 15.88 1.12 -5.92
C GLU A 114 17.38 1.44 -5.91
N VAL A 115 18.13 1.05 -6.94
CA VAL A 115 19.55 1.42 -7.08
C VAL A 115 19.73 2.94 -7.19
N MET A 116 18.86 3.61 -7.94
CA MET A 116 18.87 5.08 -8.04
C MET A 116 18.58 5.76 -6.70
N ARG A 117 17.78 5.13 -5.85
CA ARG A 117 17.42 5.64 -4.51
C ARG A 117 18.40 5.22 -3.40
N GLY A 118 19.22 4.19 -3.62
CA GLY A 118 20.08 3.61 -2.58
C GLY A 118 21.20 4.53 -2.07
N PRO A 119 22.04 5.13 -2.94
CA PRO A 119 23.11 6.03 -2.52
C PRO A 119 22.76 7.53 -2.67
N SER A 120 21.54 7.89 -3.07
CA SER A 120 21.27 9.27 -3.43
C SER A 120 21.08 10.14 -2.19
N THR A 121 21.92 11.17 -2.08
CA THR A 121 21.68 12.43 -1.36
C THR A 121 20.43 13.19 -1.83
N TRP A 122 19.55 12.53 -2.59
CA TRP A 122 18.24 13.02 -2.96
C TRP A 122 17.37 12.97 -1.72
N LEU A 123 17.33 14.10 -1.03
CA LEU A 123 16.34 14.39 -0.02
C LEU A 123 15.05 14.76 -0.76
N ALA A 124 13.93 14.11 -0.43
CA ALA A 124 12.61 14.64 -0.73
C ALA A 124 12.62 16.17 -0.53
N PRO A 125 12.16 16.97 -1.51
CA PRO A 125 12.07 18.42 -1.32
C PRO A 125 11.31 18.70 -0.02
N GLY A 126 11.81 19.58 0.86
CA GLY A 126 11.19 19.83 2.16
C GLY A 126 9.71 20.25 2.08
N SER A 127 9.28 20.77 0.92
CA SER A 127 7.87 21.02 0.60
C SER A 127 7.01 19.76 0.57
N MET A 128 7.55 18.63 0.11
CA MET A 128 6.85 17.34 0.09
C MET A 128 6.72 16.76 1.50
N VAL A 129 7.78 16.79 2.30
CA VAL A 129 7.74 16.36 3.72
C VAL A 129 6.69 17.18 4.48
N LYS A 130 6.70 18.51 4.29
CA LYS A 130 5.71 19.40 4.90
C LYS A 130 4.28 19.07 4.46
N ALA A 131 4.04 18.89 3.16
CA ALA A 131 2.71 18.56 2.64
C ALA A 131 2.19 17.21 3.16
N LEU A 132 3.05 16.21 3.29
CA LEU A 132 2.69 14.92 3.87
C LEU A 132 2.39 15.02 5.36
N ARG A 133 3.14 15.83 6.11
CA ARG A 133 2.83 16.10 7.52
C ARG A 133 1.47 16.76 7.67
N GLU A 134 1.20 17.83 6.91
CA GLU A 134 -0.10 18.50 6.89
C GLU A 134 -1.25 17.54 6.54
N LEU A 135 -1.03 16.61 5.60
CA LEU A 135 -2.00 15.58 5.25
C LEU A 135 -2.28 14.62 6.42
N VAL A 136 -1.23 14.13 7.09
CA VAL A 136 -1.35 13.22 8.24
C VAL A 136 -2.06 13.90 9.41
N ASP A 137 -1.68 15.14 9.72
CA ASP A 137 -2.26 15.94 10.80
C ASP A 137 -3.72 16.30 10.54
N SER A 138 -4.06 16.59 9.29
CA SER A 138 -5.42 16.96 8.90
C SER A 138 -6.45 15.84 9.09
N GLN A 139 -6.01 14.58 9.21
CA GLN A 139 -6.86 13.37 9.29
C GLN A 139 -7.98 13.31 8.24
N ARG A 140 -7.77 13.97 7.10
CA ARG A 140 -8.77 14.04 6.02
C ARG A 140 -9.07 12.68 5.41
N LEU A 141 -8.06 11.81 5.35
CA LEU A 141 -8.18 10.44 4.87
C LEU A 141 -8.58 9.50 6.02
N GLU A 142 -9.60 8.66 5.80
CA GLU A 142 -10.04 7.66 6.79
C GLU A 142 -8.93 6.71 7.23
N LEU A 143 -8.00 6.42 6.32
CA LEU A 143 -6.78 5.66 6.59
C LEU A 143 -6.00 6.22 7.79
N PHE A 144 -6.02 7.53 8.02
CA PHE A 144 -5.23 8.17 9.07
C PHE A 144 -6.03 8.53 10.33
N ARG A 145 -7.33 8.20 10.38
CA ARG A 145 -8.19 8.41 11.55
C ARG A 145 -7.96 7.34 12.62
N SER A 146 -8.24 7.69 13.88
CA SER A 146 -8.14 6.81 15.07
C SER A 146 -9.16 5.69 15.05
#